data_AF-A0A2V6BLZ7-F1
#
_entry.id   AF-A0A2V6BLZ7-F1
#
_cell.length_a   1.000
_cell.length_b   1.000
_cell.length_c   1.000
_cell.angle_alpha   90.00
_cell.angle_beta   90.00
_cell.angle_gamma   90.00
#
_symmetry.space_group_name_H-M   'P 1'
#
loop_
_entity.id
_entity.type
_entity.pdbx_description
1 polymer ?
#
loop_
_entity_poly.entity_id
_entity_poly.type
_entity_poly.pdbx_seq_one_letter_code
_entity_poly.pdbx_strand_id
1 'polypeptide(L)'
;MAASGAEVAITPTIKPNSPNLEGKFGPRQSYSARITGEGGRLNINWLVAGENPARIEMLRQYLEAKGIDLNERDRMIDCLLDWVDPDDLVRLNGAEASEGYQPANALLVRIDELKKVKGWEAFTSAPGWDDELTVNSTGPVDLAWAPRDVLRALPGFTDAMVERFLQLRAGPDRKDGTADDTVFKSLDDIRAALALSPEQFRELSPFISFKDSVLRIVSTGRSSDVTRVIQLVFRRAGTTAQLITWKEF
;
A
#
# COMPACT_ATOMS: atom_id res chain seq x y z
N MET A 1 11.49 -14.92 18.57
CA MET A 1 12.28 -13.82 17.98
C MET A 1 11.43 -12.92 17.11
N ALA A 2 10.88 -13.39 15.99
CA ALA A 2 10.01 -12.56 15.14
C ALA A 2 8.75 -12.08 15.90
N ALA A 3 8.11 -12.96 16.68
CA ALA A 3 6.96 -12.60 17.51
C ALA A 3 7.31 -11.48 18.52
N SER A 4 8.50 -11.54 19.13
CA SER A 4 8.98 -10.54 20.07
C SER A 4 9.13 -9.15 19.43
N GLY A 5 9.67 -9.07 18.21
CA GLY A 5 9.76 -7.80 17.49
C GLY A 5 8.39 -7.25 17.10
N ALA A 6 7.46 -8.14 16.73
CA ALA A 6 6.07 -7.78 16.47
C ALA A 6 5.34 -7.23 17.72
N GLU A 7 5.51 -7.85 18.88
CA GLU A 7 4.94 -7.40 20.16
C GLU A 7 5.51 -6.05 20.60
N VAL A 8 6.81 -5.81 20.38
CA VAL A 8 7.37 -4.48 20.63
C VAL A 8 6.75 -3.46 19.69
N ALA A 9 6.70 -3.76 18.40
CA ALA A 9 6.23 -2.82 17.37
C ALA A 9 4.73 -2.47 17.49
N ILE A 10 3.88 -3.34 18.03
CA ILE A 10 2.44 -3.04 18.22
C ILE A 10 2.20 -2.08 19.39
N THR A 11 3.19 -1.90 20.26
CA THR A 11 3.05 -1.06 21.46
C THR A 11 2.85 0.41 21.07
N PRO A 12 1.80 1.11 21.55
CA PRO A 12 1.46 2.46 21.10
C PRO A 12 2.58 3.51 21.27
N THR A 13 3.47 3.35 22.25
CA THR A 13 4.57 4.29 22.48
C THR A 13 5.74 4.10 21.51
N ILE A 14 5.80 2.98 20.81
CA ILE A 14 6.84 2.68 19.83
C ILE A 14 6.53 3.41 18.52
N LYS A 15 7.49 4.21 18.08
CA LYS A 15 7.46 4.92 16.82
C LYS A 15 8.22 4.14 15.74
N PRO A 16 7.94 4.37 14.45
CA PRO A 16 8.64 3.72 13.33
C PRO A 16 10.16 3.83 13.34
N ASN A 17 10.71 4.90 13.91
CA ASN A 17 12.15 5.14 14.04
C ASN A 17 12.74 4.71 15.41
N SER A 18 11.96 3.97 16.21
CA SER A 18 12.39 3.58 17.55
C SER A 18 13.55 2.58 17.50
N PRO A 19 14.62 2.78 18.29
CA PRO A 19 15.71 1.80 18.39
C PRO A 19 15.25 0.46 18.98
N ASN A 20 14.11 0.44 19.70
CA ASN A 20 13.52 -0.78 20.25
C ASN A 20 12.96 -1.71 19.16
N LEU A 21 12.89 -1.29 17.91
CA LEU A 21 12.54 -2.16 16.80
C LEU A 21 13.69 -3.10 16.41
N GLU A 22 14.88 -2.91 16.98
CA GLU A 22 16.02 -3.81 16.86
C GLU A 22 16.35 -4.42 18.23
N GLY A 23 16.38 -5.75 18.31
CA GLY A 23 16.64 -6.46 19.57
C GLY A 23 17.63 -7.60 19.43
N LYS A 24 18.46 -7.82 20.45
CA LYS A 24 19.40 -8.94 20.56
C LYS A 24 19.21 -9.66 21.90
N PHE A 25 19.18 -10.99 21.87
CA PHE A 25 18.92 -11.85 23.05
C PHE A 25 20.11 -12.72 23.41
N GLY A 26 21.10 -12.80 22.52
CA GLY A 26 22.31 -13.58 22.70
C GLY A 26 23.10 -13.68 21.39
N PRO A 27 24.19 -14.47 21.37
CA PRO A 27 24.94 -14.73 20.16
C PRO A 27 24.03 -15.28 19.06
N ARG A 28 24.01 -14.61 17.89
CA ARG A 28 23.21 -15.00 16.71
C ARG A 28 21.68 -15.07 16.96
N GLN A 29 21.16 -14.37 17.96
CA GLN A 29 19.72 -14.26 18.21
C GLN A 29 19.28 -12.79 18.20
N SER A 30 18.48 -12.41 17.21
CA SER A 30 17.99 -11.04 17.06
C SER A 30 16.59 -10.95 16.46
N TYR A 31 15.94 -9.80 16.60
CA TYR A 31 14.84 -9.39 15.74
C TYR A 31 15.12 -8.01 15.16
N SER A 32 14.53 -7.75 14.00
CA SER A 32 14.39 -6.44 13.37
C SER A 32 12.93 -6.28 12.98
N ALA A 33 12.27 -5.21 13.41
CA ALA A 33 10.89 -4.90 13.10
C ALA A 33 10.80 -3.58 12.33
N ARG A 34 9.84 -3.49 11.41
CA ARG A 34 9.55 -2.26 10.67
C ARG A 34 8.08 -1.95 10.78
N ILE A 35 7.76 -0.70 11.10
CA ILE A 35 6.38 -0.17 11.11
C ILE A 35 6.22 0.70 9.87
N THR A 36 5.20 0.44 9.05
CA THR A 36 4.83 1.28 7.90
C THR A 36 3.34 1.55 7.92
N GLY A 37 2.87 2.67 7.35
CA GLY A 37 1.44 2.92 7.16
C GLY A 37 0.89 2.09 6.00
N GLU A 38 -0.25 1.42 6.22
CA GLU A 38 -0.98 0.77 5.13
C GLU A 38 -1.58 1.79 4.16
N GLY A 39 -1.91 3.01 4.64
CA GLY A 39 -2.42 4.10 3.81
C GLY A 39 -1.48 4.51 2.68
N GLY A 40 -0.17 4.24 2.77
CA GLY A 40 0.77 4.49 1.68
C GLY A 40 0.61 3.54 0.49
N ARG A 41 -0.15 2.46 0.63
CA ARG A 41 -0.40 1.47 -0.42
C ARG A 41 -1.71 1.77 -1.15
N LEU A 42 -1.81 1.30 -2.39
CA LEU A 42 -3.04 1.42 -3.16
C LEU A 42 -4.10 0.46 -2.63
N ASN A 43 -5.22 1.01 -2.17
CA ASN A 43 -6.37 0.21 -1.80
C ASN A 43 -7.16 -0.20 -3.05
N ILE A 44 -7.05 -1.47 -3.43
CA ILE A 44 -7.72 -2.00 -4.63
C ILE A 44 -9.23 -1.81 -4.56
N ASN A 45 -9.85 -2.13 -3.42
CA ASN A 45 -11.29 -1.98 -3.24
C ASN A 45 -11.74 -0.52 -3.38
N TRP A 46 -10.97 0.42 -2.86
CA TRP A 46 -11.29 1.85 -3.01
C TRP A 46 -11.15 2.33 -4.46
N LEU A 47 -10.17 1.81 -5.18
CA LEU A 47 -9.91 2.17 -6.58
C LEU A 47 -11.06 1.74 -7.49
N VAL A 48 -11.61 0.55 -7.27
CA VAL A 48 -12.68 -0.01 -8.11
C VAL A 48 -14.09 0.29 -7.59
N ALA A 49 -14.25 0.65 -6.31
CA ALA A 49 -15.56 0.90 -5.73
C ALA A 49 -16.32 2.03 -6.45
N GLY A 50 -17.53 1.70 -6.90
CA GLY A 50 -18.42 2.62 -7.60
C GLY A 50 -17.89 3.09 -8.96
N GLU A 51 -16.90 2.37 -9.52
CA GLU A 51 -16.36 2.58 -10.86
C GLU A 51 -15.97 4.04 -11.15
N ASN A 52 -15.39 4.72 -10.16
CA ASN A 52 -14.99 6.11 -10.32
C ASN A 52 -13.88 6.21 -11.39
N PRO A 53 -14.09 6.93 -12.51
CA PRO A 53 -13.14 6.92 -13.63
C PRO A 53 -11.75 7.43 -13.26
N ALA A 54 -11.67 8.42 -12.37
CA ALA A 54 -10.39 8.99 -11.94
C ALA A 54 -9.61 8.04 -11.01
N ARG A 55 -10.30 7.17 -10.26
CA ARG A 55 -9.65 6.12 -9.46
C ARG A 55 -9.21 4.93 -10.30
N ILE A 56 -10.00 4.57 -11.32
CA ILE A 56 -9.60 3.56 -12.30
C ILE A 56 -8.37 4.05 -13.07
N GLU A 57 -8.33 5.32 -13.46
CA GLU A 57 -7.15 5.91 -14.10
C GLU A 57 -5.91 5.85 -13.19
N MET A 58 -6.08 6.07 -11.89
CA MET A 58 -4.99 5.89 -10.93
C MET A 58 -4.46 4.44 -10.89
N LEU A 59 -5.34 3.43 -10.94
CA LEU A 59 -4.91 2.03 -11.07
C LEU A 59 -4.18 1.78 -12.41
N ARG A 60 -4.67 2.37 -13.49
CA ARG A 60 -4.04 2.30 -14.82
C ARG A 60 -2.62 2.87 -14.80
N GLN A 61 -2.43 4.07 -14.25
CA GLN A 61 -1.12 4.71 -14.12
C GLN A 61 -0.16 3.88 -13.27
N TYR A 62 -0.65 3.28 -12.18
CA TYR A 62 0.13 2.36 -11.36
C TYR A 62 0.63 1.14 -12.15
N LEU A 63 -0.26 0.47 -12.89
CA LEU A 63 0.13 -0.68 -13.71
C LEU A 63 1.08 -0.28 -14.85
N GLU A 64 0.98 0.95 -15.38
CA GLU A 64 1.97 1.50 -16.32
C GLU A 64 3.36 1.60 -15.70
N ALA A 65 3.42 2.14 -14.48
CA ALA A 65 4.68 2.29 -13.75
C ALA A 65 5.32 0.93 -13.45
N LYS A 66 4.50 -0.13 -13.38
CA LYS A 66 4.94 -1.54 -13.30
C LYS A 66 5.34 -2.16 -14.63
N GLY A 67 5.26 -1.42 -15.73
CA GLY A 67 5.68 -1.85 -17.06
C GLY A 67 4.66 -2.73 -17.78
N ILE A 68 3.41 -2.76 -17.32
CA ILE A 68 2.32 -3.49 -17.97
C ILE A 68 1.88 -2.71 -19.22
N ASP A 69 1.81 -3.38 -20.36
CA ASP A 69 1.42 -2.73 -21.62
C ASP A 69 -0.08 -2.37 -21.66
N LEU A 70 -0.46 -1.50 -22.59
CA LEU A 70 -1.81 -0.97 -22.67
C LEU A 70 -2.90 -2.05 -22.72
N ASN A 71 -2.73 -3.08 -23.55
CA ASN A 71 -3.76 -4.10 -23.75
C ASN A 71 -3.86 -5.03 -22.54
N GLU A 72 -2.71 -5.39 -21.96
CA GLU A 72 -2.69 -6.20 -20.74
C GLU A 72 -3.30 -5.43 -19.56
N ARG A 73 -3.01 -4.13 -19.42
CA ARG A 73 -3.63 -3.28 -18.38
C ARG A 73 -5.15 -3.21 -18.54
N ASP A 74 -5.66 -2.98 -19.75
CA ASP A 74 -7.10 -2.92 -20.00
C ASP A 74 -7.78 -4.22 -19.59
N ARG A 75 -7.20 -5.35 -19.98
CA ARG A 75 -7.67 -6.67 -19.56
C ARG A 75 -7.62 -6.87 -18.04
N MET A 76 -6.52 -6.48 -17.39
CA MET A 76 -6.38 -6.61 -15.94
C MET A 76 -7.43 -5.79 -15.19
N ILE A 77 -7.72 -4.58 -15.65
CA ILE A 77 -8.72 -3.70 -15.04
C ILE A 77 -10.13 -4.24 -15.30
N ASP A 78 -10.49 -4.56 -16.54
CA ASP A 78 -11.81 -5.08 -16.88
C ASP A 78 -12.11 -6.38 -16.11
N CYS A 79 -11.18 -7.33 -16.07
CA CYS A 79 -11.36 -8.57 -15.29
C CYS A 79 -11.47 -8.31 -13.78
N LEU A 80 -10.79 -7.28 -13.25
CA LEU A 80 -10.91 -6.92 -11.83
C LEU A 80 -12.26 -6.26 -11.55
N LEU A 81 -12.81 -5.49 -12.49
CA LEU A 81 -14.13 -4.89 -12.36
C LEU A 81 -15.23 -5.96 -12.40
N ASP A 82 -15.18 -6.88 -13.37
CA ASP A 82 -16.06 -8.07 -13.44
C ASP A 82 -15.89 -8.99 -12.21
N TRP A 83 -14.72 -8.97 -11.55
CA TRP A 83 -14.53 -9.74 -10.31
C TRP A 83 -15.37 -9.21 -9.13
N VAL A 84 -15.57 -7.88 -9.07
CA VAL A 84 -16.10 -7.19 -7.88
C VAL A 84 -17.53 -6.70 -8.00
N ASP A 85 -18.02 -6.49 -9.22
CA ASP A 85 -19.35 -5.94 -9.45
C ASP A 85 -20.44 -7.02 -9.32
N PRO A 86 -21.70 -6.64 -9.05
CA PRO A 86 -22.73 -7.60 -8.66
C PRO A 86 -23.46 -8.25 -9.83
N ASP A 87 -23.25 -7.79 -11.07
CA ASP A 87 -23.93 -8.33 -12.25
C ASP A 87 -23.09 -9.40 -12.96
N ASP A 88 -23.57 -9.91 -14.10
CA ASP A 88 -22.91 -10.96 -14.89
C ASP A 88 -22.59 -10.44 -16.31
N LEU A 89 -22.45 -9.13 -16.50
CA LEU A 89 -22.14 -8.52 -17.80
C LEU A 89 -20.63 -8.48 -18.03
N VAL A 90 -20.18 -9.27 -19.00
CA VAL A 90 -18.76 -9.31 -19.39
C VAL A 90 -18.35 -7.99 -20.07
N ARG A 91 -17.34 -7.31 -19.51
CA ARG A 91 -16.70 -6.16 -20.15
C ARG A 91 -15.89 -6.56 -21.39
N LEU A 92 -15.49 -5.58 -22.22
CA LEU A 92 -14.82 -5.84 -23.51
C LEU A 92 -13.63 -6.81 -23.39
N ASN A 93 -12.79 -6.63 -22.37
CA ASN A 93 -11.66 -7.52 -22.08
C ASN A 93 -11.83 -8.26 -20.75
N GLY A 94 -13.05 -8.25 -20.20
CA GLY A 94 -13.37 -8.78 -18.88
C GLY A 94 -13.58 -10.30 -18.87
N ALA A 95 -14.02 -10.80 -17.73
CA ALA A 95 -14.36 -12.20 -17.56
C ALA A 95 -15.34 -12.42 -16.42
N GLU A 96 -16.46 -13.05 -16.76
CA GLU A 96 -17.45 -13.54 -15.80
C GLU A 96 -17.38 -15.05 -15.55
N ALA A 97 -18.31 -15.55 -14.73
CA ALA A 97 -18.48 -16.96 -14.41
C ALA A 97 -18.39 -17.88 -15.64
N SER A 98 -17.50 -18.87 -15.56
CA SER A 98 -17.24 -19.88 -16.59
C SER A 98 -16.71 -21.17 -15.95
N GLU A 99 -16.49 -22.22 -16.74
CA GLU A 99 -15.98 -23.48 -16.20
C GLU A 99 -14.65 -23.28 -15.45
N GLY A 100 -14.66 -23.54 -14.13
CA GLY A 100 -13.49 -23.40 -13.27
C GLY A 100 -13.14 -21.95 -12.85
N TYR A 101 -13.96 -20.96 -13.19
CA TYR A 101 -13.73 -19.56 -12.82
C TYR A 101 -15.03 -18.92 -12.32
N GLN A 102 -15.01 -18.45 -11.08
CA GLN A 102 -16.16 -17.86 -10.42
C GLN A 102 -15.73 -16.54 -9.77
N PRO A 103 -16.04 -15.39 -10.38
CA PRO A 103 -16.00 -14.08 -9.75
C PRO A 103 -16.69 -14.06 -8.39
N ALA A 104 -16.19 -13.21 -7.49
CA ALA A 104 -16.75 -13.08 -6.14
C ALA A 104 -18.03 -12.23 -6.12
N ASN A 105 -18.22 -11.39 -7.14
CA ASN A 105 -19.26 -10.38 -7.26
C ASN A 105 -19.34 -9.49 -6.01
N ALA A 106 -18.16 -9.23 -5.44
CA ALA A 106 -17.95 -8.49 -4.21
C ALA A 106 -16.52 -7.97 -4.14
N LEU A 107 -16.33 -6.91 -3.34
CA LEU A 107 -15.01 -6.38 -3.00
C LEU A 107 -14.12 -7.47 -2.38
N LEU A 108 -12.81 -7.36 -2.63
CA LEU A 108 -11.84 -8.34 -2.17
C LEU A 108 -11.79 -8.37 -0.64
N VAL A 109 -11.91 -9.56 -0.06
CA VAL A 109 -11.77 -9.73 1.40
C VAL A 109 -10.29 -9.81 1.77
N ARG A 110 -9.46 -10.35 0.89
CA ARG A 110 -8.00 -10.49 1.06
C ARG A 110 -7.29 -10.10 -0.21
N ILE A 111 -6.12 -9.46 -0.09
CA ILE A 111 -5.33 -9.08 -1.26
C ILE A 111 -4.96 -10.29 -2.14
N ASP A 112 -4.76 -11.47 -1.54
CA ASP A 112 -4.44 -12.72 -2.24
C ASP A 112 -5.54 -13.17 -3.24
N GLU A 113 -6.76 -12.62 -3.15
CA GLU A 113 -7.82 -12.90 -4.13
C GLU A 113 -7.49 -12.35 -5.52
N LEU A 114 -6.60 -11.34 -5.64
CA LEU A 114 -6.07 -10.89 -6.94
C LEU A 114 -5.43 -12.03 -7.73
N LYS A 115 -4.87 -13.05 -7.07
CA LYS A 115 -4.29 -14.23 -7.75
C LYS A 115 -5.33 -15.06 -8.51
N LYS A 116 -6.61 -14.87 -8.20
CA LYS A 116 -7.73 -15.58 -8.86
C LYS A 116 -8.33 -14.78 -10.00
N VAL A 117 -8.03 -13.48 -10.09
CA VAL A 117 -8.55 -12.60 -11.14
C VAL A 117 -7.80 -12.88 -12.44
N LYS A 118 -8.53 -13.14 -13.52
CA LYS A 118 -7.91 -13.38 -14.84
C LYS A 118 -7.08 -12.18 -15.27
N GLY A 119 -5.89 -12.44 -15.82
CA GLY A 119 -4.94 -11.40 -16.25
C GLY A 119 -3.98 -10.94 -15.14
N TRP A 120 -4.21 -11.29 -13.87
CA TRP A 120 -3.34 -10.90 -12.76
C TRP A 120 -2.30 -11.97 -12.41
N GLU A 121 -2.28 -13.11 -13.10
CA GLU A 121 -1.45 -14.27 -12.75
C GLU A 121 0.05 -13.95 -12.85
N ALA A 122 0.47 -13.30 -13.95
CA ALA A 122 1.86 -12.92 -14.14
C ALA A 122 2.30 -11.87 -13.11
N PHE A 123 1.48 -10.84 -12.89
CA PHE A 123 1.73 -9.79 -11.90
C PHE A 123 1.88 -10.37 -10.49
N THR A 124 0.94 -11.21 -10.07
CA THR A 124 0.89 -11.78 -8.70
C THR A 124 1.86 -12.93 -8.47
N SER A 125 2.56 -13.39 -9.51
CA SER A 125 3.65 -14.35 -9.41
C SER A 125 5.00 -13.69 -9.08
N ALA A 126 5.13 -12.37 -9.27
CA ALA A 126 6.35 -11.65 -8.96
C ALA A 126 6.60 -11.57 -7.44
N PRO A 127 7.82 -11.76 -6.95
CA PRO A 127 8.14 -11.55 -5.54
C PRO A 127 7.82 -10.11 -5.11
N GLY A 128 7.13 -9.94 -3.97
CA GLY A 128 6.77 -8.62 -3.45
C GLY A 128 5.66 -7.90 -4.22
N TRP A 129 4.89 -8.59 -5.07
CA TRP A 129 3.79 -7.99 -5.84
C TRP A 129 2.75 -7.24 -4.99
N ASP A 130 2.58 -7.63 -3.71
CA ASP A 130 1.65 -7.01 -2.76
C ASP A 130 2.30 -5.97 -1.84
N ASP A 131 3.55 -5.58 -2.07
CA ASP A 131 4.28 -4.61 -1.23
C ASP A 131 3.65 -3.21 -1.27
N GLU A 132 3.00 -2.86 -2.39
CA GLU A 132 2.40 -1.55 -2.66
C GLU A 132 0.88 -1.59 -2.79
N LEU A 133 0.27 -2.77 -2.62
CA LEU A 133 -1.17 -2.98 -2.73
C LEU A 133 -1.77 -3.38 -1.38
N THR A 134 -3.03 -3.02 -1.16
CA THR A 134 -3.76 -3.41 0.05
C THR A 134 -5.26 -3.45 -0.20
N VAL A 135 -5.99 -4.04 0.74
CA VAL A 135 -7.45 -3.93 0.87
C VAL A 135 -7.85 -3.34 2.23
N ASN A 136 -6.87 -3.03 3.09
CA ASN A 136 -7.10 -2.75 4.51
C ASN A 136 -7.08 -1.26 4.87
N SER A 137 -6.50 -0.40 4.03
CA SER A 137 -6.43 1.05 4.26
C SER A 137 -7.77 1.73 3.97
N THR A 138 -7.88 3.02 4.27
CA THR A 138 -9.11 3.80 4.10
C THR A 138 -9.41 4.19 2.65
N GLY A 139 -8.41 4.17 1.77
CA GLY A 139 -8.57 4.45 0.34
C GLY A 139 -7.61 5.51 -0.19
N PRO A 140 -7.83 6.80 0.10
CA PRO A 140 -6.93 7.87 -0.31
C PRO A 140 -5.51 7.61 0.19
N VAL A 141 -4.52 7.88 -0.68
CA VAL A 141 -3.12 7.56 -0.43
C VAL A 141 -2.54 8.46 0.67
N ASP A 142 -2.05 7.83 1.73
CA ASP A 142 -1.32 8.49 2.78
C ASP A 142 0.09 8.85 2.30
N LEU A 143 0.29 10.14 2.02
CA LEU A 143 1.54 10.64 1.44
C LEU A 143 2.73 10.51 2.39
N ALA A 144 2.50 10.35 3.70
CA ALA A 144 3.58 10.10 4.64
C ALA A 144 4.25 8.73 4.42
N TRP A 145 3.54 7.79 3.77
CA TRP A 145 3.97 6.40 3.63
C TRP A 145 4.09 5.91 2.18
N ALA A 146 3.58 6.69 1.23
CA ALA A 146 3.46 6.26 -0.15
C ALA A 146 4.82 6.04 -0.83
N PRO A 147 5.09 4.85 -1.42
CA PRO A 147 6.28 4.62 -2.21
C PRO A 147 6.20 5.32 -3.58
N ARG A 148 7.34 5.36 -4.28
CA ARG A 148 7.49 6.12 -5.53
C ARG A 148 6.44 5.77 -6.59
N ASP A 149 6.19 4.49 -6.84
CA ASP A 149 5.26 4.08 -7.91
C ASP A 149 3.80 4.40 -7.55
N VAL A 150 3.45 4.36 -6.26
CA VAL A 150 2.13 4.80 -5.78
C VAL A 150 1.97 6.31 -5.90
N LEU A 151 3.02 7.09 -5.63
CA LEU A 151 3.01 8.54 -5.84
C LEU A 151 2.87 8.90 -7.33
N ARG A 152 3.52 8.15 -8.23
CA ARG A 152 3.38 8.33 -9.69
C ARG A 152 1.97 8.06 -10.19
N ALA A 153 1.25 7.16 -9.53
CA ALA A 153 -0.13 6.85 -9.87
C ALA A 153 -1.11 8.00 -9.56
N LEU A 154 -0.72 8.96 -8.72
CA LEU A 154 -1.59 10.06 -8.32
C LEU A 154 -1.87 11.02 -9.49
N PRO A 155 -3.12 11.49 -9.65
CA PRO A 155 -3.47 12.45 -10.68
C PRO A 155 -2.60 13.71 -10.62
N GLY A 156 -2.00 14.07 -11.76
CA GLY A 156 -1.18 15.28 -11.90
C GLY A 156 0.24 15.18 -11.33
N PHE A 157 0.64 14.06 -10.72
CA PHE A 157 2.03 13.87 -10.27
C PHE A 157 2.93 13.58 -11.47
N THR A 158 3.94 14.42 -11.65
CA THR A 158 5.04 14.16 -12.60
C THR A 158 6.22 13.51 -11.88
N ASP A 159 7.11 12.83 -12.61
CA ASP A 159 8.35 12.28 -12.03
C ASP A 159 9.15 13.32 -11.25
N ALA A 160 9.21 14.56 -11.74
CA ALA A 160 9.89 15.66 -11.07
C ALA A 160 9.20 16.06 -9.74
N MET A 161 7.86 16.03 -9.70
CA MET A 161 7.10 16.26 -8.47
C MET A 161 7.28 15.12 -7.47
N VAL A 162 7.26 13.87 -7.93
CA VAL A 162 7.51 12.69 -7.09
C VAL A 162 8.90 12.75 -6.48
N GLU A 163 9.92 13.03 -7.29
CA GLU A 163 11.30 13.16 -6.82
C GLU A 163 11.45 14.29 -5.80
N ARG A 164 10.90 15.47 -6.10
CA ARG A 164 10.89 16.60 -5.18
C ARG A 164 10.18 16.27 -3.87
N PHE A 165 9.03 15.60 -3.94
CA PHE A 165 8.28 15.19 -2.76
C PHE A 165 9.10 14.24 -1.88
N LEU A 166 9.66 13.19 -2.48
CA LEU A 166 10.47 12.20 -1.77
C LEU A 166 11.72 12.82 -1.13
N GLN A 167 12.38 13.75 -1.82
CA GLN A 167 13.53 14.48 -1.26
C GLN A 167 13.12 15.35 -0.06
N LEU A 168 11.95 16.00 -0.11
CA LEU A 168 11.44 16.77 1.01
C LEU A 168 11.06 15.86 2.18
N ARG A 169 10.40 14.74 1.90
CA ARG A 169 10.00 13.76 2.92
C ARG A 169 11.21 13.16 3.63
N ALA A 170 12.24 12.75 2.88
CA ALA A 170 13.47 12.14 3.38
C ALA A 170 14.40 13.07 4.18
N GLY A 171 14.06 14.36 4.30
CA GLY A 171 14.80 15.28 5.16
C GLY A 171 16.29 15.48 4.79
N PRO A 172 17.09 16.03 5.73
CA PRO A 172 18.49 16.36 5.52
C PRO A 172 19.39 15.19 5.12
N ASP A 173 19.16 13.98 5.65
CA ASP A 173 20.01 12.82 5.37
C ASP A 173 19.70 12.13 4.02
N ARG A 174 18.62 12.57 3.35
CA ARG A 174 18.10 12.05 2.07
C ARG A 174 17.72 10.58 2.10
N LYS A 175 17.41 10.04 3.27
CA LYS A 175 16.93 8.66 3.43
C LYS A 175 15.53 8.69 4.02
N ASP A 176 14.58 8.24 3.21
CA ASP A 176 13.19 8.13 3.64
C ASP A 176 13.04 7.03 4.71
N GLY A 177 12.18 7.29 5.70
CA GLY A 177 11.91 6.38 6.82
C GLY A 177 12.89 6.53 7.99
N THR A 178 13.58 7.66 8.12
CA THR A 178 14.54 7.94 9.19
C THR A 178 13.95 8.90 10.24
N ALA A 179 14.76 9.24 11.25
CA ALA A 179 14.31 10.09 12.35
C ALA A 179 14.21 11.57 11.98
N ASP A 180 14.85 11.99 10.89
CA ASP A 180 14.87 13.36 10.38
C ASP A 180 13.90 13.61 9.22
N ASP A 181 13.07 12.62 8.88
CA ASP A 181 11.99 12.77 7.91
C ASP A 181 11.10 13.98 8.23
N THR A 182 10.76 14.75 7.19
CA THR A 182 9.87 15.89 7.29
C THR A 182 8.45 15.43 7.56
N VAL A 183 7.87 15.85 8.68
CA VAL A 183 6.47 15.61 9.01
C VAL A 183 5.61 16.74 8.44
N PHE A 184 4.88 16.46 7.37
CA PHE A 184 3.84 17.35 6.85
C PHE A 184 2.64 17.36 7.80
N LYS A 185 2.22 18.56 8.23
CA LYS A 185 1.14 18.73 9.21
C LYS A 185 -0.22 18.88 8.55
N SER A 186 -0.23 19.29 7.28
CA SER A 186 -1.45 19.55 6.54
C SER A 186 -1.28 19.24 5.05
N LEU A 187 -2.41 19.07 4.36
CA LEU A 187 -2.41 18.98 2.90
C LEU A 187 -2.00 20.32 2.25
N ASP A 188 -2.16 21.46 2.93
CA ASP A 188 -1.71 22.76 2.43
C ASP A 188 -0.18 22.85 2.40
N ASP A 189 0.50 22.19 3.34
CA ASP A 189 1.96 22.08 3.35
C ASP A 189 2.43 21.39 2.06
N ILE A 190 1.68 20.39 1.56
CA ILE A 190 1.97 19.69 0.29
C ILE A 190 1.75 20.58 -0.91
N ARG A 191 0.62 21.31 -0.94
CA ARG A 191 0.35 22.27 -2.01
C ARG A 191 1.49 23.28 -2.13
N ALA A 192 1.96 23.83 -1.01
CA ALA A 192 3.08 24.76 -0.98
C ALA A 192 4.41 24.07 -1.35
N ALA A 193 4.69 22.90 -0.79
CA ALA A 193 5.91 22.13 -1.01
C ALA A 193 6.11 21.72 -2.47
N LEU A 194 5.02 21.39 -3.18
CA LEU A 194 5.03 20.98 -4.59
C LEU A 194 4.69 22.12 -5.56
N ALA A 195 4.45 23.33 -5.05
CA ALA A 195 4.04 24.50 -5.82
C ALA A 195 2.80 24.24 -6.71
N LEU A 196 1.82 23.51 -6.17
CA LEU A 196 0.58 23.20 -6.88
C LEU A 196 -0.35 24.41 -6.92
N SER A 197 -0.97 24.66 -8.07
CA SER A 197 -2.04 25.64 -8.18
C SER A 197 -3.28 25.22 -7.35
N PRO A 198 -4.16 26.15 -6.97
CA PRO A 198 -5.42 25.81 -6.30
C PRO A 198 -6.28 24.81 -7.07
N GLU A 199 -6.26 24.87 -8.40
CA GLU A 199 -6.99 23.96 -9.29
C GLU A 199 -6.37 22.57 -9.27
N GLN A 200 -5.06 22.46 -9.47
CA GLN A 200 -4.34 21.18 -9.40
C GLN A 200 -4.54 20.50 -8.05
N PHE A 201 -4.48 21.27 -6.96
CA PHE A 201 -4.68 20.75 -5.63
C PHE A 201 -6.13 20.30 -5.39
N ARG A 202 -7.12 20.99 -5.94
CA ARG A 202 -8.54 20.60 -5.85
C ARG A 202 -8.77 19.23 -6.50
N GLU A 203 -8.16 18.97 -7.65
CA GLU A 203 -8.25 17.71 -8.38
C GLU A 203 -7.53 16.57 -7.64
N LEU A 204 -6.37 16.85 -7.03
CA LEU A 204 -5.59 15.87 -6.27
C LEU A 204 -6.18 15.53 -4.90
N SER A 205 -6.76 16.52 -4.21
CA SER A 205 -7.17 16.42 -2.81
C SER A 205 -8.05 15.20 -2.44
N PRO A 206 -8.95 14.67 -3.30
CA PRO A 206 -9.74 13.49 -2.99
C PRO A 206 -8.94 12.19 -2.96
N PHE A 207 -7.72 12.17 -3.51
CA PHE A 207 -6.88 10.98 -3.68
C PHE A 207 -5.79 10.86 -2.62
N ILE A 208 -5.62 11.87 -1.76
CA ILE A 208 -4.51 11.94 -0.80
C ILE A 208 -4.98 12.13 0.65
N SER A 209 -4.18 11.67 1.60
CA SER A 209 -4.44 11.73 3.04
C SER A 209 -3.13 11.79 3.85
N PHE A 210 -3.29 11.97 5.17
CA PHE A 210 -2.25 11.87 6.21
C PHE A 210 -2.82 11.25 7.50
N LYS A 211 -3.96 10.57 7.38
CA LYS A 211 -4.83 10.21 8.51
C LYS A 211 -5.12 8.72 8.56
N ASP A 212 -4.45 7.91 7.74
CA ASP A 212 -4.71 6.47 7.77
C ASP A 212 -4.19 5.90 9.08
N SER A 213 -5.09 5.24 9.82
CA SER A 213 -4.78 4.68 11.14
C SER A 213 -4.35 3.22 11.07
N VAL A 214 -4.28 2.64 9.87
CA VAL A 214 -3.89 1.25 9.65
C VAL A 214 -2.39 1.18 9.42
N LEU A 215 -1.73 0.32 10.19
CA LEU A 215 -0.29 0.14 10.18
C LEU A 215 0.03 -1.31 9.84
N ARG A 216 1.14 -1.52 9.14
CA ARG A 216 1.76 -2.81 8.88
C ARG A 216 3.06 -2.93 9.66
N ILE A 217 3.20 -4.04 10.37
CA ILE A 217 4.46 -4.46 10.98
C ILE A 217 5.01 -5.62 10.18
N VAL A 218 6.30 -5.55 9.83
CA VAL A 218 7.06 -6.71 9.35
C VAL A 218 8.19 -6.95 10.35
N SER A 219 8.18 -8.09 11.04
CA SER A 219 9.23 -8.47 11.98
C SER A 219 9.98 -9.70 11.51
N THR A 220 11.29 -9.57 11.36
CA THR A 220 12.21 -10.63 11.01
C THR A 220 12.97 -11.07 12.26
N GLY A 221 12.78 -12.32 12.67
CA GLY A 221 13.54 -12.95 13.75
C GLY A 221 14.62 -13.86 13.19
N ARG A 222 15.82 -13.81 13.77
CA ARG A 222 16.94 -14.70 13.44
C ARG A 222 17.40 -15.46 14.67
N SER A 223 17.68 -16.75 14.48
CA SER A 223 18.33 -17.62 15.46
C SER A 223 19.29 -18.55 14.74
N SER A 224 20.58 -18.26 14.84
CA SER A 224 21.62 -18.93 14.03
C SER A 224 21.26 -18.87 12.53
N ASP A 225 21.09 -20.02 11.88
CA ASP A 225 20.79 -20.10 10.44
C ASP A 225 19.28 -20.07 10.14
N VAL A 226 18.44 -19.98 11.17
CA VAL A 226 16.98 -19.95 11.03
C VAL A 226 16.49 -18.51 11.02
N THR A 227 15.73 -18.15 9.98
CA THR A 227 15.01 -16.87 9.89
C THR A 227 13.51 -17.13 9.84
N ARG A 228 12.74 -16.32 10.56
CA ARG A 228 11.27 -16.29 10.53
C ARG A 228 10.79 -14.87 10.29
N VAL A 229 9.76 -14.70 9.47
CA VAL A 229 9.16 -13.39 9.21
C VAL A 229 7.69 -13.43 9.61
N ILE A 230 7.27 -12.43 10.38
CA ILE A 230 5.87 -12.22 10.74
C ILE A 230 5.44 -10.89 10.16
N GLN A 231 4.29 -10.88 9.48
CA GLN A 231 3.62 -9.69 9.03
C GLN A 231 2.29 -9.51 9.75
N LEU A 232 2.05 -8.31 10.25
CA LEU A 232 0.81 -7.93 10.93
C LEU A 232 0.25 -6.69 10.26
N VAL A 233 -1.06 -6.64 10.13
CA VAL A 233 -1.78 -5.40 9.83
C VAL A 233 -2.75 -5.13 10.96
N PHE A 234 -2.74 -3.92 11.50
CA PHE A 234 -3.60 -3.54 12.61
C PHE A 234 -4.09 -2.10 12.45
N ARG A 235 -5.28 -1.83 12.98
CA ARG A 235 -5.82 -0.47 13.06
C ARG A 235 -5.53 0.11 14.43
N ARG A 236 -5.03 1.34 14.48
CA ARG A 236 -4.74 2.06 15.72
C ARG A 236 -5.82 3.10 16.01
N ALA A 237 -6.62 2.86 17.04
CA ALA A 237 -7.66 3.79 17.49
C ALA A 237 -7.29 4.34 18.88
N GLY A 238 -6.54 5.44 18.92
CA GLY A 238 -6.04 5.99 20.18
C GLY A 238 -5.00 5.08 20.84
N THR A 239 -5.35 4.49 21.99
CA THR A 239 -4.49 3.56 22.75
C THR A 239 -4.76 2.09 22.44
N THR A 240 -5.84 1.78 21.71
CA THR A 240 -6.17 0.40 21.34
C THR A 240 -5.65 0.07 19.94
N ALA A 241 -5.10 -1.13 19.81
CA ALA A 241 -4.69 -1.72 18.53
C ALA A 241 -5.63 -2.89 18.22
N GLN A 242 -6.29 -2.86 17.07
CA GLN A 242 -7.14 -3.94 16.58
C GLN A 242 -6.41 -4.68 15.46
N LEU A 243 -6.10 -5.96 15.69
CA LEU A 243 -5.49 -6.81 14.68
C LEU A 243 -6.48 -7.04 13.51
N ILE A 244 -6.00 -6.86 12.28
CA ILE A 244 -6.75 -7.13 11.04
C ILE A 244 -6.23 -8.42 10.40
N THR A 245 -4.92 -8.54 10.19
CA THR A 245 -4.31 -9.75 9.63
C THR A 245 -3.01 -10.13 10.33
N TRP A 246 -2.74 -11.44 10.35
CA TRP A 246 -1.49 -12.06 10.80
C TRP A 246 -1.04 -13.05 9.73
N LYS A 247 0.21 -12.95 9.28
CA LYS A 247 0.83 -13.88 8.32
C LYS A 247 2.22 -14.25 8.81
N GLU A 248 2.58 -15.53 8.65
CA GLU A 248 3.93 -16.04 8.92
C GLU A 248 4.52 -16.62 7.64
N PHE A 249 5.83 -16.43 7.48
CA PHE A 249 6.62 -16.93 6.35
C PHE A 249 7.81 -17.76 6.86
#